data_AF-A0A5T1VB88-F1
#
_entry.id   AF-A0A5T1VB88-F1
#
_cell.length_a   1.000
_cell.length_b   1.000
_cell.length_c   1.000
_cell.angle_alpha   90.00
_cell.angle_beta   90.00
_cell.angle_gamma   90.00
#
_symmetry.space_group_name_H-M   'P 1'
#
loop_
_entity.id
_entity.type
_entity.pdbx_description
1 polymer ?
#
loop_
_entity_poly.entity_id
_entity_poly.type
_entity_poly.pdbx_seq_one_letter_code
_entity_poly.pdbx_strand_id
1 'polypeptide(L)'
;QAQDYTELCSSKPFFQFSRIYFLELMSHYYERFHEDILGLNKKLAENFKNSIVSHGNDPLDALQGIEQFVYNLPQMITHPSYKELLSKRKGISDTAIIVSTGPSLTKQLPLLKKYASKATIFCADSSYPILAKHGIKPDYVCMLERTELTAEFFNHDFGEFDKDIVFVCAGVVHPKAIEYLKGKTFIITQKVLAFPYYINLKDFSYAAVGFSVAHTLSYLATYLSHKNIIFIGQDLAYAENGNSHPDDYQNSANYESQMYEHILTTAYGGNGKVETHSIWLLFKNWFENEMIPNTRKMGITTYNCTEGGARIEGTIEKPFLWACEKLLYKDLNKP
;
A
#
# COMPACT_ATOMS: atom_id res chain seq x y z
N GLN A 1 6.43 24.08 -6.91
CA GLN A 1 7.35 23.63 -7.98
C GLN A 1 7.19 22.15 -8.33
N ALA A 2 7.47 21.17 -7.46
CA ALA A 2 7.25 19.75 -7.82
C ALA A 2 5.78 19.44 -8.12
N GLN A 3 4.86 20.00 -7.33
CA GLN A 3 3.41 19.85 -7.49
C GLN A 3 2.90 20.36 -8.85
N ASP A 4 3.52 21.42 -9.39
CA ASP A 4 3.09 22.07 -10.63
C ASP A 4 3.35 21.18 -11.87
N TYR A 5 4.45 20.42 -11.88
CA TYR A 5 4.78 19.54 -13.01
C TYR A 5 3.94 18.26 -13.03
N THR A 6 3.68 17.66 -11.86
CA THR A 6 2.85 16.47 -11.78
C THR A 6 1.42 16.76 -12.22
N GLU A 7 0.87 17.90 -11.81
CA GLU A 7 -0.45 18.34 -12.24
C GLU A 7 -0.49 18.60 -13.76
N LEU A 8 0.50 19.32 -14.29
CA LEU A 8 0.63 19.56 -15.73
C LEU A 8 0.67 18.24 -16.51
N CYS A 9 1.59 17.33 -16.18
CA CYS A 9 1.82 16.09 -16.92
C CYS A 9 0.65 15.09 -16.82
N SER A 10 -0.18 15.18 -15.77
CA SER A 10 -1.33 14.30 -15.55
C SER A 10 -2.65 14.90 -16.05
N SER A 11 -2.69 16.19 -16.40
CA SER A 11 -3.89 16.88 -16.84
C SER A 11 -4.16 16.71 -18.34
N LYS A 12 -5.42 16.84 -18.75
CA LYS A 12 -5.78 16.98 -20.16
C LYS A 12 -5.51 18.43 -20.61
N PRO A 13 -5.01 18.66 -21.85
CA PRO A 13 -4.74 17.65 -22.87
C PRO A 13 -3.34 17.02 -22.78
N PHE A 14 -2.44 17.56 -21.96
CA PHE A 14 -1.00 17.18 -21.93
C PHE A 14 -0.78 15.68 -21.77
N PHE A 15 -1.51 15.03 -20.87
CA PHE A 15 -1.38 13.58 -20.65
C PHE A 15 -1.68 12.75 -21.90
N GLN A 16 -2.64 13.17 -22.74
CA GLN A 16 -3.01 12.44 -23.97
C GLN A 16 -1.87 12.44 -25.00
N PHE A 17 -1.00 13.44 -24.95
CA PHE A 17 0.16 13.59 -25.82
C PHE A 17 1.47 13.19 -25.15
N SER A 18 1.43 12.65 -23.92
CA SER A 18 2.63 12.29 -23.14
C SER A 18 3.59 11.35 -23.87
N ARG A 19 3.05 10.41 -24.69
CA ARG A 19 3.86 9.46 -25.48
C ARG A 19 4.60 10.08 -26.67
N ILE A 20 4.24 11.30 -27.06
CA ILE A 20 4.90 12.06 -28.13
C ILE A 20 5.59 13.31 -27.58
N TYR A 21 5.82 13.37 -26.25
CA TYR A 21 6.47 14.50 -25.62
C TYR A 21 7.85 14.76 -26.23
N PHE A 22 8.06 16.02 -26.62
CA PHE A 22 9.32 16.55 -27.08
C PHE A 22 9.41 18.03 -26.65
N LEU A 23 10.54 18.43 -26.06
CA LEU A 23 10.78 19.83 -25.70
C LEU A 23 11.49 20.54 -26.86
N GLU A 24 10.73 21.29 -27.65
CA GLU A 24 11.27 22.10 -28.74
C GLU A 24 11.57 23.54 -28.28
N LEU A 25 12.77 24.02 -28.57
CA LEU A 25 13.14 25.42 -28.31
C LEU A 25 12.69 26.30 -29.47
N MET A 26 11.75 27.22 -29.20
CA MET A 26 11.20 28.12 -30.22
C MET A 26 12.18 29.21 -30.70
N SER A 27 13.33 29.36 -30.06
CA SER A 27 14.34 30.38 -30.39
C SER A 27 15.72 30.01 -29.85
N HIS A 28 16.77 30.33 -30.62
CA HIS A 28 18.17 30.26 -30.19
C HIS A 28 18.47 31.10 -28.94
N TYR A 29 17.63 32.09 -28.60
CA TYR A 29 17.78 32.85 -27.35
C TYR A 29 17.81 31.93 -26.11
N TYR A 30 16.99 30.88 -26.10
CA TYR A 30 16.86 29.97 -24.96
C TYR A 30 18.05 29.01 -24.80
N GLU A 31 18.86 28.82 -25.84
CA GLU A 31 20.08 27.98 -25.75
C GLU A 31 21.08 28.51 -24.72
N ARG A 32 21.02 29.81 -24.41
CA ARG A 32 21.85 30.43 -23.37
C ARG A 32 21.55 29.91 -21.96
N PHE A 33 20.39 29.28 -21.75
CA PHE A 33 19.97 28.66 -20.49
C PHE A 33 20.06 27.13 -20.55
N HIS A 34 21.06 26.60 -21.25
CA HIS A 34 21.20 25.18 -21.57
C HIS A 34 20.96 24.25 -20.36
N GLU A 35 21.63 24.49 -19.24
CA GLU A 35 21.52 23.66 -18.03
C GLU A 35 20.11 23.69 -17.43
N ASP A 36 19.47 24.86 -17.38
CA ASP A 36 18.11 25.00 -16.87
C ASP A 36 17.11 24.28 -17.76
N ILE A 37 17.27 24.36 -19.08
CA ILE A 37 16.44 23.66 -20.07
C ILE A 37 16.63 22.14 -19.95
N LEU A 38 17.85 21.64 -19.79
CA LEU A 38 18.12 20.22 -19.55
C LEU A 38 17.45 19.75 -18.26
N GLY A 39 17.59 20.52 -17.17
CA GLY A 39 16.94 20.24 -15.90
C GLY A 39 15.41 20.22 -15.99
N LEU A 40 14.83 21.17 -16.74
CA LEU A 40 13.39 21.22 -17.01
C LEU A 40 12.93 20.01 -17.83
N ASN A 41 13.61 19.69 -18.92
CA ASN A 41 13.28 18.56 -19.79
C ASN A 41 13.31 17.24 -19.01
N LYS A 42 14.34 17.04 -18.18
CA LYS A 42 14.46 15.87 -17.32
C LYS A 42 13.28 15.75 -16.36
N LYS A 43 12.92 16.84 -15.66
CA LYS A 43 11.76 16.86 -14.75
C LYS A 43 10.44 16.56 -15.49
N LEU A 44 10.22 17.14 -16.66
CA LEU A 44 9.01 16.90 -17.45
C LEU A 44 8.94 15.45 -17.97
N ALA A 45 10.03 14.93 -18.52
CA ALA A 45 10.11 13.55 -19.00
C ALA A 45 9.86 12.54 -17.86
N GLU A 46 10.45 12.77 -16.69
CA GLU A 46 10.21 11.96 -15.49
C GLU A 46 8.76 12.03 -15.03
N ASN A 47 8.16 13.22 -14.98
CA ASN A 47 6.76 13.37 -14.60
C ASN A 47 5.80 12.73 -15.60
N PHE A 48 6.01 12.89 -16.92
CA PHE A 48 5.21 12.20 -17.94
C PHE A 48 5.34 10.69 -17.84
N LYS A 49 6.55 10.16 -17.66
CA LYS A 49 6.77 8.72 -17.44
C LYS A 49 5.99 8.24 -16.22
N ASN A 50 6.08 8.96 -15.09
CA ASN A 50 5.35 8.62 -13.87
C ASN A 50 3.83 8.66 -14.08
N SER A 51 3.30 9.69 -14.76
CA SER A 51 1.89 9.80 -15.09
C SER A 51 1.43 8.65 -15.99
N ILE A 52 2.22 8.24 -17.00
CA ILE A 52 1.87 7.12 -17.89
C ILE A 52 1.78 5.83 -17.08
N VAL A 53 2.81 5.54 -16.28
CA VAL A 53 2.86 4.34 -15.44
C VAL A 53 1.71 4.32 -14.43
N SER A 54 1.36 5.46 -13.83
CA SER A 54 0.30 5.55 -12.82
C SER A 54 -1.11 5.29 -13.38
N HIS A 55 -1.35 5.51 -14.67
CA HIS A 55 -2.65 5.27 -15.31
C HIS A 55 -2.84 3.81 -15.78
N GLY A 56 -1.79 3.00 -15.75
CA GLY A 56 -1.79 1.66 -16.32
C GLY A 56 -1.48 1.66 -17.82
N ASN A 57 -0.73 0.65 -18.25
CA ASN A 57 -0.21 0.54 -19.61
C ASN A 57 -0.50 -0.83 -20.27
N ASP A 58 -1.25 -1.71 -19.60
CA ASP A 58 -1.54 -3.07 -20.09
C ASP A 58 -3.07 -3.29 -20.24
N PRO A 59 -3.57 -3.42 -21.48
CA PRO A 59 -4.98 -3.70 -21.72
C PRO A 59 -5.40 -5.12 -21.28
N LEU A 60 -4.50 -6.10 -21.26
CA LEU A 60 -4.81 -7.45 -20.78
C LEU A 60 -5.05 -7.44 -19.26
N ASP A 61 -4.20 -6.73 -18.50
CA ASP A 61 -4.42 -6.51 -17.06
C ASP A 61 -5.79 -5.87 -16.81
N ALA A 62 -6.15 -4.86 -17.61
CA ALA A 62 -7.44 -4.18 -17.48
C ALA A 62 -8.63 -5.12 -17.75
N LEU A 63 -8.56 -5.95 -18.80
CA LEU A 63 -9.60 -6.94 -19.11
C LEU A 63 -9.72 -8.01 -18.03
N GLN A 64 -8.59 -8.52 -17.53
CA GLN A 64 -8.56 -9.46 -16.42
C GLN A 64 -9.21 -8.87 -15.17
N GLY A 65 -8.93 -7.59 -14.86
CA GLY A 65 -9.55 -6.90 -13.73
C GLY A 65 -11.07 -6.78 -13.86
N ILE A 66 -11.59 -6.52 -15.07
CA ILE A 66 -13.04 -6.48 -15.34
C ILE A 66 -13.66 -7.86 -15.18
N GLU A 67 -13.06 -8.88 -15.79
CA GLU A 67 -13.53 -10.27 -15.71
C GLU A 67 -13.63 -10.75 -14.26
N GLN A 68 -12.55 -10.59 -13.50
CA GLN A 68 -12.51 -11.02 -12.11
C GLN A 68 -13.47 -10.22 -11.23
N PHE A 69 -13.65 -8.91 -11.49
CA PHE A 69 -14.68 -8.12 -10.82
C PHE A 69 -16.08 -8.69 -11.05
N VAL A 70 -16.40 -9.07 -12.28
CA VAL A 70 -17.70 -9.67 -12.62
C VAL A 70 -17.89 -11.01 -11.89
N TYR A 71 -16.85 -11.84 -11.78
CA TYR A 71 -16.92 -13.10 -11.03
C TYR A 71 -17.09 -12.90 -9.52
N ASN A 72 -16.46 -11.87 -8.97
CA ASN A 72 -16.53 -11.56 -7.53
C ASN A 72 -17.81 -10.81 -7.14
N LEU A 73 -18.50 -10.20 -8.11
CA LEU A 73 -19.68 -9.36 -7.89
C LEU A 73 -20.79 -10.04 -7.07
N PRO A 74 -21.19 -11.31 -7.32
CA PRO A 74 -22.21 -11.96 -6.51
C PRO A 74 -21.80 -12.08 -5.03
N GLN A 75 -20.54 -12.41 -4.77
CA GLN A 75 -20.01 -12.49 -3.41
C GLN A 75 -19.96 -11.10 -2.78
N MET A 76 -19.52 -10.08 -3.52
CA MET A 76 -19.51 -8.69 -3.03
C MET A 76 -20.90 -8.27 -2.53
N ILE A 77 -21.95 -8.40 -3.34
CA ILE A 77 -23.29 -7.88 -3.00
C ILE A 77 -24.07 -8.71 -1.97
N THR A 78 -23.61 -9.92 -1.66
CA THR A 78 -24.23 -10.82 -0.68
C THR A 78 -23.52 -10.80 0.68
N HIS A 79 -22.41 -10.07 0.79
CA HIS A 79 -21.60 -9.94 2.01
C HIS A 79 -21.67 -8.52 2.58
N PRO A 80 -21.24 -8.31 3.85
CA PRO A 80 -21.24 -6.99 4.45
C PRO A 80 -20.52 -5.95 3.60
N SER A 81 -21.07 -4.75 3.55
CA SER A 81 -20.51 -3.67 2.73
C SER A 81 -19.35 -2.97 3.44
N TYR A 82 -18.50 -2.28 2.68
CA TYR A 82 -17.46 -1.42 3.25
C TYR A 82 -18.03 -0.32 4.16
N LYS A 83 -19.20 0.21 3.81
CA LYS A 83 -19.91 1.20 4.62
C LYS A 83 -20.34 0.64 5.97
N GLU A 84 -20.81 -0.61 6.02
CA GLU A 84 -21.14 -1.31 7.26
C GLU A 84 -19.91 -1.62 8.11
N LEU A 85 -18.77 -1.95 7.49
CA LEU A 85 -17.51 -2.08 8.20
C LEU A 85 -17.15 -0.79 8.93
N LEU A 86 -17.17 0.34 8.21
CA LEU A 86 -16.85 1.63 8.80
C LEU A 86 -17.83 2.00 9.92
N SER A 87 -19.13 1.80 9.72
CA SER A 87 -20.13 2.16 10.74
C SER A 87 -19.95 1.37 12.04
N LYS A 88 -19.54 0.10 11.95
CA LYS A 88 -19.32 -0.78 13.10
C LYS A 88 -17.99 -0.55 13.81
N ARG A 89 -16.93 -0.19 13.07
CA ARG A 89 -15.54 -0.25 13.58
C ARG A 89 -14.88 1.12 13.75
N LYS A 90 -15.50 2.21 13.28
CA LYS A 90 -14.95 3.57 13.38
C LYS A 90 -14.83 4.04 14.83
N GLY A 91 -13.67 4.59 15.18
CA GLY A 91 -13.40 5.20 16.48
C GLY A 91 -13.22 4.21 17.64
N ILE A 92 -13.09 2.90 17.37
CA ILE A 92 -12.89 1.88 18.41
C ILE A 92 -11.46 1.90 18.96
N SER A 93 -10.48 2.20 18.12
CA SER A 93 -9.06 2.22 18.47
C SER A 93 -8.42 3.52 18.04
N ASP A 94 -7.55 4.06 18.89
CA ASP A 94 -6.76 5.26 18.59
C ASP A 94 -5.54 4.95 17.71
N THR A 95 -5.06 3.70 17.69
CA THR A 95 -3.80 3.34 17.04
C THR A 95 -3.95 2.13 16.11
N ALA A 96 -3.54 2.33 14.86
CA ALA A 96 -3.42 1.31 13.84
C ALA A 96 -1.94 0.93 13.64
N ILE A 97 -1.66 -0.37 13.54
CA ILE A 97 -0.35 -0.88 13.10
C ILE A 97 -0.57 -1.53 11.73
N ILE A 98 0.06 -0.98 10.70
CA ILE A 98 0.09 -1.54 9.35
C ILE A 98 1.33 -2.42 9.23
N VAL A 99 1.09 -3.72 9.01
CA VAL A 99 2.10 -4.77 8.88
C VAL A 99 2.27 -5.08 7.40
N SER A 100 3.42 -4.70 6.87
CA SER A 100 3.83 -5.01 5.50
C SER A 100 4.97 -6.04 5.47
N THR A 101 5.26 -6.57 4.29
CA THR A 101 6.10 -7.76 4.11
C THR A 101 7.54 -7.43 3.69
N GLY A 102 8.07 -6.31 4.18
CA GLY A 102 9.47 -5.95 3.99
C GLY A 102 10.40 -6.72 4.94
N PRO A 103 11.69 -6.89 4.59
CA PRO A 103 12.65 -7.68 5.36
C PRO A 103 12.75 -7.36 6.87
N SER A 104 12.49 -6.12 7.26
CA SER A 104 12.52 -5.64 8.65
C SER A 104 11.35 -6.14 9.49
N LEU A 105 10.35 -6.79 8.91
CA LEU A 105 9.20 -7.32 9.66
C LEU A 105 9.63 -8.29 10.76
N THR A 106 10.55 -9.21 10.46
CA THR A 106 10.94 -10.31 11.38
C THR A 106 11.38 -9.79 12.76
N LYS A 107 12.17 -8.71 12.81
CA LYS A 107 12.64 -8.14 14.08
C LYS A 107 11.51 -7.50 14.91
N GLN A 108 10.39 -7.12 14.28
CA GLN A 108 9.25 -6.49 14.95
C GLN A 108 8.23 -7.48 15.49
N LEU A 109 8.24 -8.74 15.03
CA LEU A 109 7.26 -9.77 15.42
C LEU A 109 7.19 -10.01 16.95
N PRO A 110 8.30 -10.10 17.70
CA PRO A 110 8.23 -10.30 19.16
C PRO A 110 7.51 -9.16 19.89
N LEU A 111 7.78 -7.91 19.50
CA LEU A 111 7.11 -6.74 20.07
C LEU A 111 5.65 -6.68 19.63
N LEU A 112 5.37 -6.94 18.34
CA LEU A 112 4.02 -6.95 17.81
C LEU A 112 3.16 -7.95 18.58
N LYS A 113 3.67 -9.16 18.83
CA LYS A 113 2.99 -10.19 19.63
C LYS A 113 2.68 -9.72 21.05
N LYS A 114 3.64 -9.06 21.71
CA LYS A 114 3.49 -8.54 23.07
C LYS A 114 2.42 -7.44 23.18
N TYR A 115 2.29 -6.59 22.16
CA TYR A 115 1.38 -5.44 22.16
C TYR A 115 0.12 -5.63 21.31
N ALA A 116 -0.11 -6.84 20.77
CA ALA A 116 -1.16 -7.09 19.80
C ALA A 116 -2.56 -6.73 20.32
N SER A 117 -2.85 -6.90 21.62
CA SER A 117 -4.13 -6.56 22.25
C SER A 117 -4.43 -5.06 22.34
N LYS A 118 -3.44 -4.20 22.08
CA LYS A 118 -3.48 -2.76 22.39
C LYS A 118 -3.60 -1.85 21.17
N ALA A 119 -3.55 -2.43 19.97
CA ALA A 119 -3.70 -1.73 18.71
C ALA A 119 -4.59 -2.53 17.76
N THR A 120 -5.12 -1.85 16.75
CA THR A 120 -5.74 -2.51 15.61
C THR A 120 -4.64 -2.88 14.62
N ILE A 121 -4.52 -4.17 14.30
CA ILE A 121 -3.50 -4.72 13.41
C ILE A 121 -4.09 -4.90 12.02
N PHE A 122 -3.51 -4.20 11.07
CA PHE A 122 -3.81 -4.30 9.65
C PHE A 122 -2.66 -5.03 8.97
N CYS A 123 -2.95 -6.11 8.27
CA CYS A 123 -1.95 -6.99 7.69
C CYS A 123 -2.09 -7.03 6.17
N ALA A 124 -0.98 -6.88 5.45
CA ALA A 124 -0.95 -7.23 4.04
C ALA A 124 -1.18 -8.75 3.86
N ASP A 125 -1.84 -9.14 2.78
CA ASP A 125 -2.03 -10.53 2.36
C ASP A 125 -0.75 -11.38 2.46
N SER A 126 0.37 -10.89 1.95
CA SER A 126 1.67 -11.54 2.00
C SER A 126 2.27 -11.67 3.41
N SER A 127 1.87 -10.81 4.35
CA SER A 127 2.28 -10.87 5.76
C SER A 127 1.39 -11.80 6.60
N TYR A 128 0.20 -12.16 6.11
CA TYR A 128 -0.77 -12.95 6.87
C TYR A 128 -0.25 -14.35 7.23
N PRO A 129 0.35 -15.15 6.31
CA PRO A 129 0.95 -16.43 6.67
C PRO A 129 2.10 -16.29 7.69
N ILE A 130 2.87 -15.20 7.61
CA ILE A 130 3.96 -14.92 8.56
C ILE A 130 3.37 -14.65 9.96
N LEU A 131 2.36 -13.78 10.06
CA LEU A 131 1.71 -13.48 11.33
C LEU A 131 1.05 -14.72 11.96
N ALA A 132 0.39 -15.56 11.14
CA ALA A 132 -0.17 -16.83 11.60
C ALA A 132 0.90 -17.78 12.16
N LYS A 133 2.03 -17.95 11.45
CA LYS A 133 3.18 -18.75 11.90
C LYS A 133 3.71 -18.31 13.26
N HIS A 134 3.70 -17.00 13.53
CA HIS A 134 4.16 -16.43 14.80
C HIS A 134 3.06 -16.29 15.87
N GLY A 135 1.84 -16.72 15.57
CA GLY A 135 0.70 -16.66 16.49
C GLY A 135 0.27 -15.23 16.82
N ILE A 136 0.28 -14.34 15.83
CA ILE A 136 -0.14 -12.95 15.93
C ILE A 136 -1.41 -12.77 15.10
N LYS A 137 -2.57 -12.69 15.75
CA LYS A 137 -3.85 -12.53 15.03
C LYS A 137 -4.04 -11.08 14.56
N PRO A 138 -4.10 -10.78 13.24
CA PRO A 138 -4.47 -9.46 12.76
C PRO A 138 -5.97 -9.22 12.92
N ASP A 139 -6.39 -7.96 12.94
CA ASP A 139 -7.82 -7.59 12.93
C ASP A 139 -8.33 -7.49 11.48
N TYR A 140 -7.46 -7.03 10.58
CA TYR A 140 -7.75 -6.90 9.15
C TYR A 140 -6.63 -7.52 8.31
N VAL A 141 -7.00 -8.26 7.27
CA VAL A 141 -6.08 -8.74 6.23
C VAL A 141 -6.55 -8.19 4.88
N CYS A 142 -5.68 -7.58 4.09
CA CYS A 142 -6.09 -6.97 2.82
C CYS A 142 -5.36 -7.56 1.62
N MET A 143 -6.10 -7.77 0.53
CA MET A 143 -5.58 -8.20 -0.77
C MET A 143 -6.03 -7.24 -1.87
N LEU A 144 -5.07 -6.83 -2.70
CA LEU A 144 -5.29 -5.89 -3.81
C LEU A 144 -5.04 -6.52 -5.19
N GLU A 145 -4.16 -7.51 -5.24
CA GLU A 145 -3.62 -8.06 -6.48
C GLU A 145 -4.51 -9.13 -7.10
N ARG A 146 -4.42 -9.24 -8.43
CA ARG A 146 -5.33 -10.03 -9.26
C ARG A 146 -4.71 -11.31 -9.83
N THR A 147 -3.54 -11.66 -9.33
CA THR A 147 -2.80 -12.86 -9.77
C THR A 147 -3.20 -14.07 -8.95
N GLU A 148 -3.08 -15.25 -9.57
CA GLU A 148 -3.26 -16.52 -8.86
C GLU A 148 -2.22 -16.70 -7.75
N LEU A 149 -0.96 -16.32 -8.00
CA LEU A 149 0.12 -16.40 -7.02
C LEU A 149 -0.23 -15.67 -5.70
N THR A 150 -0.81 -14.47 -5.81
CA THR A 150 -1.21 -13.70 -4.62
C THR A 150 -2.41 -14.32 -3.90
N ALA A 151 -3.31 -15.01 -4.62
CA ALA A 151 -4.44 -15.72 -3.99
C ALA A 151 -3.98 -16.86 -3.07
N GLU A 152 -2.82 -17.48 -3.36
CA GLU A 152 -2.25 -18.55 -2.54
C GLU A 152 -1.85 -18.11 -1.13
N PHE A 153 -1.75 -16.81 -0.84
CA PHE A 153 -1.61 -16.32 0.54
C PHE A 153 -2.83 -16.62 1.41
N PHE A 154 -4.01 -16.84 0.81
CA PHE A 154 -5.22 -17.24 1.52
C PHE A 154 -5.48 -18.75 1.48
N ASN A 155 -4.69 -19.52 0.72
CA ASN A 155 -4.79 -20.99 0.64
C ASN A 155 -4.19 -21.68 1.87
N HIS A 156 -4.69 -21.30 3.05
CA HIS A 156 -4.30 -21.85 4.33
C HIS A 156 -5.55 -22.06 5.19
N ASP A 157 -5.58 -23.20 5.87
CA ASP A 157 -6.55 -23.48 6.92
C ASP A 157 -5.89 -23.27 8.29
N PHE A 158 -6.08 -22.08 8.86
CA PHE A 158 -5.63 -21.77 10.22
C PHE A 158 -6.73 -21.98 11.27
N GLY A 159 -7.90 -22.53 10.89
CA GLY A 159 -9.00 -22.85 11.80
C GLY A 159 -9.43 -21.67 12.68
N GLU A 160 -9.46 -21.89 14.00
CA GLU A 160 -9.89 -20.87 15.00
C GLU A 160 -9.01 -19.61 15.00
N PHE A 161 -7.80 -19.65 14.44
CA PHE A 161 -6.97 -18.44 14.31
C PHE A 161 -7.66 -17.38 13.45
N ASP A 162 -8.38 -17.78 12.40
CA ASP A 162 -9.05 -16.89 11.46
C ASP A 162 -10.33 -16.27 12.01
N LYS A 163 -10.77 -16.73 13.18
CA LYS A 163 -11.96 -16.22 13.84
C LYS A 163 -11.82 -14.74 14.16
N ASP A 164 -12.84 -13.99 13.77
CA ASP A 164 -12.96 -12.53 13.93
C ASP A 164 -11.99 -11.69 13.07
N ILE A 165 -11.16 -12.32 12.23
CA ILE A 165 -10.38 -11.59 11.21
C ILE A 165 -11.34 -11.13 10.12
N VAL A 166 -11.24 -9.85 9.72
CA VAL A 166 -11.96 -9.32 8.56
C VAL A 166 -11.01 -9.23 7.36
N PHE A 167 -11.27 -10.05 6.35
CA PHE A 167 -10.53 -9.99 5.08
C PHE A 167 -11.13 -8.91 4.17
N VAL A 168 -10.32 -7.97 3.70
CA VAL A 168 -10.73 -6.84 2.86
C VAL A 168 -10.10 -6.99 1.48
N CYS A 169 -10.88 -7.41 0.50
CA CYS A 169 -10.41 -7.67 -0.85
C CYS A 169 -10.84 -6.55 -1.80
N ALA A 170 -9.96 -6.17 -2.72
CA ALA A 170 -10.38 -5.39 -3.89
C ALA A 170 -11.30 -6.23 -4.78
N GLY A 171 -12.26 -5.61 -5.47
CA GLY A 171 -13.19 -6.32 -6.36
C GLY A 171 -12.49 -7.06 -7.50
N VAL A 172 -11.27 -6.66 -7.83
CA VAL A 172 -10.47 -7.22 -8.91
C VAL A 172 -9.55 -8.36 -8.46
N VAL A 173 -9.62 -8.86 -7.23
CA VAL A 173 -8.75 -9.97 -6.80
C VAL A 173 -9.06 -11.26 -7.57
N HIS A 174 -8.08 -12.15 -7.64
CA HIS A 174 -8.26 -13.44 -8.30
C HIS A 174 -9.39 -14.25 -7.63
N PRO A 175 -10.32 -14.87 -8.37
CA PRO A 175 -11.49 -15.56 -7.80
C PRO A 175 -11.16 -16.65 -6.77
N LYS A 176 -10.01 -17.33 -6.91
CA LYS A 176 -9.51 -18.29 -5.91
C LYS A 176 -9.35 -17.68 -4.52
N ALA A 177 -8.98 -16.41 -4.41
CA ALA A 177 -8.88 -15.74 -3.11
C ALA A 177 -10.24 -15.73 -2.41
N ILE A 178 -11.32 -15.45 -3.15
CA ILE A 178 -12.68 -15.48 -2.61
C ILE A 178 -13.13 -16.91 -2.31
N GLU A 179 -12.70 -17.89 -3.09
CA GLU A 179 -12.94 -19.30 -2.80
C GLU A 179 -12.31 -19.74 -1.48
N TYR A 180 -11.05 -19.38 -1.21
CA TYR A 180 -10.35 -19.70 0.02
C TYR A 180 -10.91 -18.99 1.26
N LEU A 181 -11.65 -17.89 1.07
CA LEU A 181 -12.31 -17.15 2.15
C LEU A 181 -13.73 -17.65 2.46
N LYS A 182 -14.23 -18.69 1.79
CA LYS A 182 -15.54 -19.28 2.11
C LYS A 182 -15.59 -19.70 3.58
N GLY A 183 -16.63 -19.26 4.29
CA GLY A 183 -16.79 -19.51 5.73
C GLY A 183 -16.03 -18.54 6.65
N LYS A 184 -15.20 -17.64 6.09
CA LYS A 184 -14.52 -16.56 6.81
C LYS A 184 -15.28 -15.25 6.65
N THR A 185 -14.99 -14.27 7.51
CA THR A 185 -15.58 -12.92 7.36
C THR A 185 -14.77 -12.11 6.36
N PHE A 186 -15.36 -11.80 5.20
CA PHE A 186 -14.71 -10.95 4.21
C PHE A 186 -15.64 -9.89 3.64
N ILE A 187 -15.01 -8.85 3.10
CA ILE A 187 -15.65 -7.71 2.44
C ILE A 187 -14.93 -7.47 1.14
N ILE A 188 -15.70 -7.28 0.08
CA ILE A 188 -15.17 -6.88 -1.22
C ILE A 188 -15.49 -5.40 -1.43
N THR A 189 -14.45 -4.59 -1.68
CA THR A 189 -14.57 -3.15 -1.97
C THR A 189 -14.11 -2.84 -3.39
N GLN A 190 -14.57 -1.73 -3.96
CA GLN A 190 -14.19 -1.36 -5.32
C GLN A 190 -12.81 -0.73 -5.36
N LYS A 191 -12.06 -1.04 -6.43
CA LYS A 191 -10.85 -0.30 -6.82
C LYS A 191 -11.26 0.94 -7.62
N VAL A 192 -10.48 2.01 -7.51
CA VAL A 192 -10.67 3.27 -8.24
C VAL A 192 -10.37 3.03 -9.74
N LEU A 193 -11.34 2.48 -10.47
CA LEU A 193 -11.24 2.10 -11.88
C LEU A 193 -12.52 2.47 -12.63
N ALA A 194 -12.40 2.73 -13.94
CA ALA A 194 -13.52 3.20 -14.77
C ALA A 194 -14.74 2.24 -14.74
N PHE A 195 -14.50 0.93 -14.79
CA PHE A 195 -15.58 -0.06 -14.81
C PHE A 195 -16.37 -0.08 -13.48
N PRO A 196 -15.76 -0.23 -12.29
CA PRO A 196 -16.46 -0.04 -11.01
C PRO A 196 -17.20 1.31 -10.89
N TYR A 197 -16.64 2.41 -11.40
CA TYR A 197 -17.35 3.70 -11.44
C TYR A 197 -18.63 3.65 -12.27
N TYR A 198 -18.60 2.96 -13.40
CA TYR A 198 -19.76 2.78 -14.26
C TYR A 198 -20.86 1.92 -13.60
N ILE A 199 -20.48 0.84 -12.89
CA ILE A 199 -21.43 -0.03 -12.18
C ILE A 199 -22.05 0.68 -10.97
N ASN A 200 -21.34 1.65 -10.35
CA ASN A 200 -21.89 2.60 -9.37
C ASN A 200 -22.48 1.96 -8.09
N LEU A 201 -21.83 0.92 -7.55
CA LEU A 201 -22.23 0.24 -6.31
C LEU A 201 -21.77 0.99 -5.04
N LYS A 202 -22.37 2.15 -4.80
CA LYS A 202 -21.89 3.13 -3.79
C LYS A 202 -21.67 2.57 -2.39
N ASP A 203 -22.49 1.63 -1.91
CA ASP A 203 -22.35 1.07 -0.55
C ASP A 203 -21.05 0.24 -0.37
N PHE A 204 -20.50 -0.32 -1.45
CA PHE A 204 -19.24 -1.08 -1.42
C PHE A 204 -18.00 -0.19 -1.50
N SER A 205 -18.19 1.11 -1.78
CA SER A 205 -17.17 2.18 -1.80
C SER A 205 -15.98 1.93 -2.72
N TYR A 206 -15.25 2.99 -3.07
CA TYR A 206 -13.98 2.89 -3.80
C TYR A 206 -12.81 2.91 -2.82
N ALA A 207 -12.74 1.90 -1.93
CA ALA A 207 -11.82 1.93 -0.80
C ALA A 207 -10.47 1.23 -1.07
N ALA A 208 -10.35 0.46 -2.14
CA ALA A 208 -9.06 -0.06 -2.62
C ALA A 208 -8.29 1.06 -3.34
N VAL A 209 -7.75 2.00 -2.55
CA VAL A 209 -7.05 3.21 -3.00
C VAL A 209 -5.53 3.01 -2.94
N GLY A 210 -4.84 3.56 -3.94
CA GLY A 210 -3.39 3.52 -4.08
C GLY A 210 -2.88 2.31 -4.86
N PHE A 211 -1.56 2.18 -4.91
CA PHE A 211 -0.87 1.21 -5.78
C PHE A 211 -0.39 -0.05 -5.06
N SER A 212 -0.62 -0.16 -3.75
CA SER A 212 -0.19 -1.32 -2.95
C SER A 212 -1.18 -1.59 -1.83
N VAL A 213 -1.14 -2.81 -1.29
CA VAL A 213 -1.98 -3.22 -0.16
C VAL A 213 -1.81 -2.29 1.04
N ALA A 214 -0.59 -1.86 1.33
CA ALA A 214 -0.30 -0.97 2.45
C ALA A 214 -0.93 0.42 2.31
N HIS A 215 -1.07 0.94 1.07
CA HIS A 215 -1.82 2.17 0.82
C HIS A 215 -3.31 1.98 1.16
N THR A 216 -3.91 0.88 0.70
CA THR A 216 -5.33 0.58 0.97
C THR A 216 -5.57 0.42 2.47
N LEU A 217 -4.70 -0.31 3.18
CA LEU A 217 -4.76 -0.47 4.62
C LEU A 217 -4.62 0.88 5.36
N SER A 218 -3.73 1.75 4.90
CA SER A 218 -3.55 3.09 5.45
C SER A 218 -4.78 3.98 5.29
N TYR A 219 -5.47 3.90 4.15
CA TYR A 219 -6.74 4.57 3.93
C TYR A 219 -7.85 3.99 4.81
N LEU A 220 -7.94 2.66 4.92
CA LEU A 220 -8.90 2.04 5.83
C LEU A 220 -8.68 2.48 7.29
N ALA A 221 -7.43 2.48 7.77
CA ALA A 221 -7.10 2.98 9.10
C ALA A 221 -7.52 4.46 9.28
N THR A 222 -7.31 5.29 8.26
CA THR A 222 -7.73 6.69 8.23
C THR A 222 -9.25 6.83 8.33
N TYR A 223 -10.02 6.08 7.53
CA TYR A 223 -11.49 6.14 7.54
C TYR A 223 -12.11 5.56 8.81
N LEU A 224 -11.41 4.62 9.47
CA LEU A 224 -11.76 4.13 10.80
C LEU A 224 -11.42 5.12 11.93
N SER A 225 -10.86 6.30 11.62
CA SER A 225 -10.59 7.39 12.56
C SER A 225 -9.56 7.07 13.63
N HIS A 226 -8.54 6.27 13.30
CA HIS A 226 -7.36 6.13 14.14
C HIS A 226 -6.62 7.47 14.21
N LYS A 227 -6.04 7.78 15.36
CA LYS A 227 -5.23 8.99 15.59
C LYS A 227 -3.76 8.77 15.23
N ASN A 228 -3.30 7.53 15.34
CA ASN A 228 -1.93 7.12 15.03
C ASN A 228 -1.93 5.97 14.03
N ILE A 229 -1.10 6.08 12.99
CA ILE A 229 -0.82 4.99 12.04
C ILE A 229 0.66 4.65 12.15
N ILE A 230 0.98 3.41 12.47
CA ILE A 230 2.35 2.92 12.66
C ILE A 230 2.68 1.96 11.52
N PHE A 231 3.79 2.17 10.82
CA PHE A 231 4.30 1.25 9.81
C PHE A 231 5.38 0.35 10.37
N ILE A 232 5.23 -0.96 10.17
CA ILE A 232 6.28 -1.96 10.39
C ILE A 232 6.38 -2.87 9.16
N GLY A 233 7.61 -3.28 8.81
CA GLY A 233 7.86 -4.03 7.58
C GLY A 233 7.54 -3.26 6.28
N GLN A 234 7.29 -1.95 6.35
CA GLN A 234 7.08 -1.09 5.18
C GLN A 234 8.42 -0.57 4.63
N ASP A 235 9.34 -1.47 4.28
CA ASP A 235 10.73 -1.09 4.04
C ASP A 235 10.92 -0.34 2.72
N LEU A 236 10.22 -0.76 1.66
CA LEU A 236 10.39 -0.20 0.31
C LEU A 236 11.87 -0.20 -0.12
N ALA A 237 12.62 -1.21 0.32
CA ALA A 237 14.05 -1.34 0.14
C ALA A 237 14.46 -2.79 0.42
N TYR A 238 15.58 -3.20 -0.17
CA TYR A 238 16.20 -4.48 0.10
C TYR A 238 16.91 -4.45 1.47
N ALA A 239 17.03 -5.62 2.10
CA ALA A 239 17.92 -5.80 3.24
C ALA A 239 19.39 -5.73 2.81
N GLU A 240 20.31 -5.57 3.78
CA GLU A 240 21.75 -5.54 3.52
C GLU A 240 22.28 -6.80 2.82
N ASN A 241 21.62 -7.94 3.03
CA ASN A 241 21.95 -9.20 2.36
C ASN A 241 21.29 -9.35 0.96
N GLY A 242 20.60 -8.31 0.47
CA GLY A 242 19.91 -8.31 -0.82
C GLY A 242 18.50 -8.91 -0.81
N ASN A 243 17.98 -9.38 0.34
CA ASN A 243 16.63 -9.92 0.42
C ASN A 243 15.58 -8.83 0.18
N SER A 244 14.53 -9.17 -0.58
CA SER A 244 13.37 -8.31 -0.82
C SER A 244 12.26 -8.51 0.21
N HIS A 245 12.24 -9.66 0.89
CA HIS A 245 11.23 -10.06 1.85
C HIS A 245 11.86 -10.74 3.08
N PRO A 246 11.10 -10.93 4.17
CA PRO A 246 11.49 -11.77 5.30
C PRO A 246 11.78 -13.23 4.90
N ASP A 247 12.62 -13.91 5.67
CA ASP A 247 12.93 -15.33 5.49
C ASP A 247 11.68 -16.24 5.54
N ASP A 248 10.67 -15.82 6.31
CA ASP A 248 9.39 -16.54 6.45
C ASP A 248 8.40 -16.29 5.30
N TYR A 249 8.76 -15.51 4.29
CA TYR A 249 7.88 -15.23 3.15
C TYR A 249 7.67 -16.49 2.30
N GLN A 250 6.40 -16.81 2.01
CA GLN A 250 5.99 -18.04 1.34
C GLN A 250 6.62 -18.23 -0.05
N ASN A 251 6.91 -17.14 -0.76
CA ASN A 251 7.50 -17.19 -2.12
C ASN A 251 9.02 -16.99 -2.12
N SER A 252 9.70 -17.18 -0.97
CA SER A 252 11.13 -16.96 -0.70
C SER A 252 11.56 -15.50 -0.49
N ALA A 253 12.52 -15.30 0.41
CA ALA A 253 13.05 -13.98 0.80
C ALA A 253 13.63 -13.16 -0.37
N ASN A 254 14.05 -13.82 -1.46
CA ASN A 254 14.66 -13.20 -2.62
C ASN A 254 13.72 -13.09 -3.84
N TYR A 255 12.41 -13.32 -3.65
CA TYR A 255 11.41 -13.34 -4.74
C TYR A 255 11.56 -12.17 -5.74
N GLU A 256 11.65 -10.92 -5.25
CA GLU A 256 11.80 -9.73 -6.11
C GLU A 256 13.23 -9.19 -6.20
N SER A 257 14.22 -9.89 -5.62
CA SER A 257 15.57 -9.37 -5.43
C SER A 257 16.35 -9.15 -6.72
N GLN A 258 15.93 -9.72 -7.85
CA GLN A 258 16.59 -9.54 -9.15
C GLN A 258 15.60 -9.16 -10.26
N MET A 259 14.35 -8.84 -9.90
CA MET A 259 13.30 -8.51 -10.87
C MET A 259 13.46 -7.13 -11.50
N TYR A 260 14.12 -6.21 -10.78
CA TYR A 260 14.23 -4.80 -11.15
C TYR A 260 15.66 -4.30 -10.96
N GLU A 261 15.99 -3.22 -11.65
CA GLU A 261 17.25 -2.51 -11.42
C GLU A 261 17.30 -1.92 -10.01
N HIS A 262 18.43 -2.13 -9.33
CA HIS A 262 18.66 -1.59 -7.99
C HIS A 262 19.02 -0.11 -8.09
N ILE A 263 18.31 0.71 -7.33
CA ILE A 263 18.52 2.15 -7.24
C ILE A 263 18.70 2.54 -5.77
N LEU A 264 19.44 3.61 -5.52
CA LEU A 264 19.68 4.08 -4.16
C LEU A 264 18.66 5.14 -3.74
N THR A 265 18.12 4.99 -2.54
CA THR A 265 17.28 5.99 -1.88
C THR A 265 17.78 6.29 -0.47
N THR A 266 17.31 7.39 0.12
CA THR A 266 17.70 7.77 1.48
C THR A 266 17.20 6.74 2.48
N ALA A 267 18.11 6.27 3.34
CA ALA A 267 17.81 5.29 4.37
C ALA A 267 16.98 5.90 5.52
N TYR A 268 16.22 5.05 6.22
CA TYR A 268 15.61 5.36 7.51
C TYR A 268 16.60 6.09 8.44
N GLY A 269 16.13 7.15 9.12
CA GLY A 269 16.97 7.99 9.98
C GLY A 269 17.70 9.11 9.23
N GLY A 270 17.60 9.15 7.90
CA GLY A 270 18.17 10.21 7.06
C GLY A 270 19.67 10.11 6.82
N ASN A 271 20.34 9.13 7.42
CA ASN A 271 21.78 8.92 7.29
C ASN A 271 22.06 7.73 6.38
N GLY A 272 22.71 7.98 5.24
CA GLY A 272 23.10 6.95 4.29
C GLY A 272 22.05 6.61 3.24
N LYS A 273 22.27 5.49 2.55
CA LYS A 273 21.46 5.02 1.42
C LYS A 273 21.13 3.55 1.58
N VAL A 274 19.97 3.16 1.05
CA VAL A 274 19.54 1.76 0.91
C VAL A 274 19.18 1.49 -0.55
N GLU A 275 19.35 0.25 -0.97
CA GLU A 275 18.92 -0.20 -2.29
C GLU A 275 17.40 -0.42 -2.32
N THR A 276 16.79 -0.01 -3.42
CA THR A 276 15.35 -0.14 -3.70
C THR A 276 15.17 -0.32 -5.22
N HIS A 277 13.95 -0.24 -5.72
CA HIS A 277 13.67 -0.20 -7.16
C HIS A 277 12.52 0.76 -7.49
N SER A 278 12.28 0.96 -8.78
CA SER A 278 11.39 2.00 -9.30
C SER A 278 9.94 1.89 -8.82
N ILE A 279 9.41 0.68 -8.64
CA ILE A 279 8.03 0.45 -8.16
C ILE A 279 7.92 0.77 -6.66
N TRP A 280 8.90 0.38 -5.84
CA TRP A 280 8.91 0.76 -4.42
C TRP A 280 9.09 2.27 -4.23
N LEU A 281 9.85 2.95 -5.10
CA LEU A 281 9.88 4.42 -5.13
C LEU A 281 8.54 5.04 -5.52
N LEU A 282 7.82 4.45 -6.48
CA LEU A 282 6.46 4.88 -6.80
C LEU A 282 5.55 4.78 -5.57
N PHE A 283 5.63 3.68 -4.82
CA PHE A 283 4.86 3.50 -3.59
C PHE A 283 5.26 4.51 -2.51
N LYS A 284 6.56 4.68 -2.28
CA LYS A 284 7.09 5.69 -1.36
C LYS A 284 6.56 7.09 -1.70
N ASN A 285 6.66 7.49 -2.97
CA ASN A 285 6.21 8.79 -3.44
C ASN A 285 4.70 8.96 -3.26
N TRP A 286 3.91 7.89 -3.41
CA TRP A 286 2.47 7.94 -3.15
C TRP A 286 2.16 8.17 -1.66
N PHE A 287 2.87 7.51 -0.75
CA PHE A 287 2.75 7.83 0.68
C PHE A 287 3.06 9.29 0.98
N GLU A 288 4.17 9.80 0.46
CA GLU A 288 4.69 11.15 0.72
C GLU A 288 3.81 12.27 0.16
N ASN A 289 3.24 12.07 -1.03
CA ASN A 289 2.51 13.11 -1.75
C ASN A 289 0.98 13.01 -1.57
N GLU A 290 0.44 11.81 -1.34
CA GLU A 290 -1.01 11.60 -1.24
C GLU A 290 -1.46 11.25 0.18
N MET A 291 -0.96 10.14 0.75
CA MET A 291 -1.49 9.63 2.02
C MET A 291 -1.13 10.54 3.19
N ILE A 292 0.16 10.84 3.39
CA ILE A 292 0.66 11.55 4.58
C ILE A 292 0.14 12.99 4.67
N PRO A 293 0.11 13.78 3.57
CA PRO A 293 -0.48 15.11 3.62
C PRO A 293 -1.97 15.07 4.00
N ASN A 294 -2.71 14.07 3.54
CA ASN A 294 -4.13 13.90 3.85
C ASN A 294 -4.35 13.48 5.30
N THR A 295 -3.60 12.50 5.81
CA THR A 295 -3.71 12.08 7.23
C THR A 295 -3.35 13.22 8.18
N ARG A 296 -2.32 14.01 7.85
CA ARG A 296 -1.94 15.20 8.63
C ARG A 296 -3.05 16.25 8.69
N LYS A 297 -3.73 16.55 7.57
CA LYS A 297 -4.89 17.45 7.54
C LYS A 297 -6.04 16.96 8.42
N MET A 298 -6.15 15.65 8.61
CA MET A 298 -7.15 15.01 9.47
C MET A 298 -6.70 14.88 10.93
N GLY A 299 -5.52 15.41 11.30
CA GLY A 299 -4.98 15.31 12.66
C GLY A 299 -4.44 13.93 13.03
N ILE A 300 -4.17 13.08 12.03
CA ILE A 300 -3.63 11.73 12.21
C ILE A 300 -2.11 11.79 12.07
N THR A 301 -1.40 11.15 13.00
CA THR A 301 0.06 11.07 12.98
C THR A 301 0.52 9.74 12.41
N THR A 302 1.36 9.79 11.37
CA THR A 302 1.95 8.59 10.75
C THR A 302 3.39 8.40 11.24
N TYR A 303 3.70 7.21 11.76
CA TYR A 303 5.01 6.83 12.26
C TYR A 303 5.64 5.78 11.36
N ASN A 304 6.88 6.01 10.95
CA ASN A 304 7.70 4.98 10.34
C ASN A 304 8.50 4.25 11.44
N CYS A 305 8.14 3.00 11.71
CA CYS A 305 8.76 2.15 12.73
C CYS A 305 9.41 0.90 12.11
N THR A 306 9.80 0.97 10.83
CA THR A 306 10.49 -0.12 10.15
C THR A 306 11.90 -0.33 10.72
N GLU A 307 12.52 0.72 11.26
CA GLU A 307 13.90 0.70 11.78
C GLU A 307 14.89 0.12 10.76
N GLY A 308 14.56 0.27 9.48
CA GLY A 308 15.17 -0.39 8.34
C GLY A 308 14.46 0.05 7.05
N GLY A 309 15.16 -0.04 5.93
CA GLY A 309 14.65 0.36 4.63
C GLY A 309 14.65 1.86 4.35
N ALA A 310 13.77 2.30 3.46
CA ALA A 310 13.73 3.66 2.93
C ALA A 310 13.08 4.64 3.91
N ARG A 311 13.64 5.85 3.98
CA ARG A 311 12.99 6.99 4.61
C ARG A 311 11.73 7.34 3.83
N ILE A 312 10.63 7.58 4.53
CA ILE A 312 9.35 8.04 3.95
C ILE A 312 9.07 9.44 4.50
N GLU A 313 9.25 10.46 3.67
CA GLU A 313 9.12 11.87 4.06
C GLU A 313 7.72 12.21 4.57
N GLY A 314 7.70 13.05 5.61
CA GLY A 314 6.47 13.46 6.28
C GLY A 314 5.96 12.50 7.36
N THR A 315 6.50 11.28 7.45
CA THR A 315 6.34 10.41 8.63
C THR A 315 7.24 10.86 9.79
N ILE A 316 6.91 10.42 11.00
CA ILE A 316 7.80 10.52 12.17
C ILE A 316 8.54 9.19 12.34
N GLU A 317 9.87 9.22 12.19
CA GLU A 317 10.70 8.03 12.42
C GLU A 317 10.93 7.81 13.92
N LYS A 318 10.50 6.65 14.42
CA LYS A 318 10.72 6.19 15.80
C LYS A 318 10.99 4.69 15.83
N PRO A 319 11.74 4.17 16.83
CA PRO A 319 11.78 2.74 17.10
C PRO A 319 10.38 2.18 17.37
N PHE A 320 10.11 0.94 16.94
CA PHE A 320 8.80 0.33 17.16
C PHE A 320 8.51 0.17 18.66
N LEU A 321 9.53 -0.18 19.45
CA LEU A 321 9.41 -0.24 20.91
C LEU A 321 8.93 1.09 21.51
N TRP A 322 9.45 2.22 21.02
CA TRP A 322 9.01 3.54 21.47
C TRP A 322 7.52 3.75 21.16
N ALA A 323 7.08 3.38 19.96
CA ALA A 323 5.68 3.52 19.57
C ALA A 323 4.78 2.62 20.44
N CYS A 324 5.21 1.38 20.71
CA CYS A 324 4.52 0.48 21.62
C CYS A 324 4.38 1.07 23.03
N GLU A 325 5.46 1.57 23.61
CA GLU A 325 5.45 2.09 24.99
C GLU A 325 4.69 3.42 25.14
N LYS A 326 4.72 4.28 24.12
CA LYS A 326 4.11 5.62 24.20
C LYS A 326 2.69 5.70 23.67
N LEU A 327 2.33 4.86 22.70
CA LEU A 327 1.03 4.93 22.03
C LEU A 327 0.09 3.79 22.44
N LEU A 328 0.60 2.68 22.98
CA LEU A 328 -0.17 1.46 23.28
C LEU A 328 -0.27 1.19 24.79
N TYR A 329 -0.88 2.13 25.53
CA TYR A 329 -0.95 2.09 26.99
C TYR A 329 -2.24 1.46 27.55
N LYS A 330 -3.26 1.23 26.71
CA LYS A 330 -4.55 0.62 27.09
C LYS A 330 -4.79 -0.65 26.29
N ASP A 331 -5.31 -1.70 26.94
CA ASP A 331 -5.87 -2.83 26.21
C ASP A 331 -7.15 -2.41 25.49
N LEU A 332 -7.30 -2.91 24.26
CA LEU A 332 -8.50 -2.68 23.47
C LEU A 332 -9.48 -3.82 23.72
N ASN A 333 -10.76 -3.48 23.87
CA ASN A 333 -11.81 -4.46 23.70
C ASN A 333 -12.00 -4.68 22.19
N LYS A 334 -11.18 -5.57 21.62
CA LYS A 334 -11.22 -5.86 20.18
C LYS A 334 -12.58 -6.48 19.83
N PRO A 335 -13.28 -5.96 18.81
CA PRO A 335 -14.60 -6.45 18.45
C PRO A 335 -14.58 -7.67 17.53
#